data_AF-A0A5J5N7A1-F1
#
_entry.id   AF-A0A5J5N7A1-F1
#
_cell.length_a   1.000
_cell.length_b   1.000
_cell.length_c   1.000
_cell.angle_alpha   90.00
_cell.angle_beta   90.00
_cell.angle_gamma   90.00
#
_symmetry.space_group_name_H-M   'P 1'
#
loop_
_entity.id
_entity.type
_entity.pdbx_description
1 polymer ?
#
loop_
_entity_poly.entity_id
_entity_poly.type
_entity_poly.pdbx_seq_one_letter_code
_entity_poly.pdbx_strand_id
1 'polypeptide(L)' 'MAKCTKKVGIVGKYTTCYGASLRKIVKRTEISQHAKNTSVGIWHCGSCMKTVAGGAKTYNTTSVTVKSAIRRLKELKDQ' A
#
# COMPACT_ATOMS: atom_id res chain seq x y z
N MET A 1 -5.30 11.50 -25.19
CA MET A 1 -4.43 11.72 -24.00
C MET A 1 -2.98 11.51 -24.40
N ALA A 2 -2.12 12.51 -24.21
CA ALA A 2 -0.68 12.39 -24.48
C ALA A 2 0.07 11.96 -23.20
N LYS A 3 1.08 11.11 -23.34
CA LYS A 3 1.90 10.65 -22.21
C LYS A 3 2.92 11.74 -21.83
N CYS A 4 2.75 12.35 -20.65
CA CYS A 4 3.59 13.47 -20.22
C CYS A 4 5.01 13.07 -19.77
N THR A 5 5.24 11.84 -19.30
CA THR A 5 6.58 11.40 -18.84
C THR A 5 6.93 9.99 -19.31
N LYS A 6 8.19 9.78 -19.73
CA LYS A 6 8.68 8.45 -20.17
C LYS A 6 8.96 7.51 -18.99
N LYS A 7 9.62 8.01 -17.94
CA LYS A 7 10.10 7.20 -16.79
C LYS A 7 9.61 7.68 -15.42
N VAL A 8 9.49 8.99 -15.21
CA VAL A 8 9.40 9.56 -13.85
C VAL A 8 8.02 9.38 -13.21
N GLY A 9 6.92 9.57 -13.94
CA GLY A 9 5.57 9.43 -13.40
C GLY A 9 5.27 10.42 -12.28
N ILE A 10 4.57 9.96 -11.23
CA ILE A 10 4.12 10.78 -10.09
C ILE A 10 5.25 11.53 -9.36
N VAL A 11 6.47 10.99 -9.39
CA VAL A 11 7.66 11.58 -8.75
C VAL A 11 8.21 12.77 -9.55
N GLY A 12 7.56 13.16 -10.66
CA GLY A 12 7.91 14.35 -11.43
C GLY A 12 7.81 15.66 -10.62
N LYS A 13 6.97 15.67 -9.58
CA LYS A 13 6.84 16.79 -8.64
C LYS A 13 8.14 17.14 -7.89
N TYR A 14 9.07 16.19 -7.77
CA TYR A 14 10.36 16.39 -7.10
C TYR A 14 11.48 16.84 -8.04
N THR A 15 11.16 17.11 -9.31
CA THR A 15 12.09 17.62 -10.34
C THR A 15 13.45 16.89 -10.33
N THR A 16 14.56 17.61 -10.12
CA THR A 16 15.93 17.08 -10.08
C THR A 16 16.38 16.69 -8.68
N CYS A 17 15.64 17.06 -7.63
CA CYS A 17 16.01 16.88 -6.22
C CYS A 17 16.11 15.40 -5.78
N TYR A 18 16.89 15.15 -4.71
CA TYR A 18 17.04 13.86 -4.00
C TYR A 18 17.71 12.70 -4.76
N GLY A 19 17.98 12.86 -6.06
CA GLY A 19 18.65 11.83 -6.86
C GLY A 19 17.77 10.66 -7.28
N ALA A 20 18.26 9.88 -8.24
CA ALA A 20 17.45 8.86 -8.93
C ALA A 20 17.10 7.64 -8.05
N SER A 21 17.96 7.27 -7.09
CA SER A 21 17.76 6.13 -6.19
C SER A 21 16.55 6.36 -5.27
N LEU A 22 16.52 7.50 -4.58
CA LEU A 22 15.42 7.87 -3.68
C LEU A 22 14.11 8.02 -4.45
N ARG A 23 14.14 8.67 -5.62
CA ARG A 23 12.95 8.83 -6.47
C ARG A 23 12.35 7.50 -6.93
N LYS A 24 13.16 6.46 -7.20
CA LYS A 24 12.66 5.13 -7.56
C LYS A 24 11.93 4.44 -6.40
N ILE A 25 12.43 4.59 -5.17
CA ILE A 25 11.82 4.01 -3.97
C ILE A 25 10.48 4.72 -3.69
N VAL A 26 10.50 6.06 -3.67
CA VAL A 26 9.30 6.89 -3.42
C VAL A 26 8.22 6.64 -4.47
N LYS A 27 8.60 6.44 -5.75
CA LYS A 27 7.64 6.11 -6.81
C LYS A 27 6.76 4.91 -6.47
N ARG A 28 7.37 3.83 -5.96
CA ARG A 28 6.64 2.61 -5.61
C ARG A 28 5.66 2.86 -4.47
N THR A 29 6.06 3.67 -3.49
CA THR A 29 5.24 3.92 -2.29
C THR A 29 4.11 4.91 -2.56
N GLU A 30 4.34 5.93 -3.37
CA GLU A 30 3.33 6.94 -3.70
C GLU A 30 2.22 6.39 -4.60
N ILE A 31 2.55 5.51 -5.55
CA ILE A 31 1.56 4.83 -6.39
C ILE A 31 0.62 4.01 -5.51
N SER A 32 1.16 3.23 -4.58
CA SER A 32 0.33 2.42 -3.68
C SER A 32 -0.53 3.27 -2.75
N GLN A 33 -0.04 4.43 -2.31
CA GLN A 33 -0.81 5.35 -1.49
C GLN A 33 -1.98 5.97 -2.27
N HIS A 34 -1.72 6.53 -3.46
CA HIS A 34 -2.74 7.24 -4.27
C HIS A 34 -3.81 6.31 -4.87
N ALA A 35 -3.62 4.99 -4.81
CA ALA A 35 -4.57 4.06 -5.38
C ALA A 35 -5.88 3.99 -4.57
N LYS A 36 -5.83 3.81 -3.24
CA LYS A 36 -7.03 3.51 -2.40
C LYS A 36 -6.91 3.83 -0.88
N ASN A 37 -5.89 4.57 -0.44
CA ASN A 37 -5.75 4.91 0.98
C ASN A 37 -6.39 6.26 1.30
N THR A 38 -7.26 6.30 2.30
CA THR A 38 -7.78 7.57 2.84
C THR A 38 -6.77 8.23 3.77
N SER A 39 -6.03 7.44 4.54
CA SER A 39 -4.96 7.87 5.43
C SER A 39 -3.99 6.71 5.71
N VAL A 40 -2.89 6.98 6.41
CA VAL A 40 -1.87 5.95 6.69
C VAL A 40 -2.49 4.78 7.44
N GLY A 41 -2.50 3.59 6.83
CA GLY A 41 -3.02 2.37 7.43
C GLY A 41 -4.55 2.24 7.41
N ILE A 42 -5.28 3.20 6.85
CA ILE A 42 -6.75 3.14 6.73
C ILE A 42 -7.14 3.03 5.26
N TRP A 43 -7.82 1.92 4.94
CA TRP A 43 -8.25 1.58 3.60
C TRP A 43 -9.76 1.65 3.51
N HIS A 44 -10.27 2.50 2.63
CA HIS A 44 -11.70 2.61 2.38
C HIS A 44 -12.07 1.94 1.05
N CYS A 45 -13.02 1.02 1.09
CA CYS A 45 -13.60 0.44 -0.12
C CYS A 45 -14.86 1.23 -0.51
N GLY A 46 -14.79 2.02 -1.59
CA GLY A 46 -15.93 2.81 -2.07
C GLY A 46 -17.14 1.97 -2.49
N SER A 47 -16.92 0.78 -3.07
CA SER A 47 -18.01 -0.10 -3.50
C SER A 47 -18.70 -0.83 -2.34
N CYS A 48 -17.94 -1.18 -1.30
CA CYS A 48 -18.46 -1.95 -0.17
C CYS A 48 -18.80 -1.08 1.05
N MET A 49 -18.48 0.23 1.00
CA MET A 49 -18.60 1.17 2.12
C MET A 49 -17.98 0.66 3.42
N LYS A 50 -16.84 -0.02 3.32
CA LYS A 50 -16.13 -0.61 4.46
C LYS A 50 -14.75 0.02 4.61
N THR A 51 -14.44 0.41 5.84
CA THR A 51 -13.14 0.91 6.25
C THR A 51 -12.39 -0.20 6.99
N VAL A 52 -11.17 -0.49 6.55
CA VAL A 52 -10.34 -1.57 7.10
C VAL A 52 -8.99 -1.00 7.52
N ALA A 53 -8.52 -1.38 8.71
CA ALA A 53 -7.15 -1.15 9.14
C ALA A 53 -6.20 -2.13 8.43
N GLY A 54 -5.23 -1.59 7.70
CA GLY A 54 -4.26 -2.35 6.92
C GLY A 54 -2.86 -1.77 7.07
N GLY A 55 -1.94 -2.15 6.18
CA GLY A 55 -0.59 -1.60 6.18
C GLY A 55 -0.53 -0.14 5.72
N ALA A 56 0.55 0.56 6.12
CA ALA A 56 0.78 1.96 5.78
C ALA A 56 0.94 2.23 4.28
N LYS A 57 1.48 1.25 3.54
CA LYS A 57 1.76 1.37 2.08
C LYS A 57 1.07 0.29 1.25
N THR A 58 0.68 -0.83 1.85
CA THR A 58 0.00 -1.96 1.20
C THR A 58 -1.13 -2.46 2.08
N TYR A 59 -2.24 -2.90 1.46
CA TYR A 59 -3.43 -3.37 2.18
C TYR A 59 -3.10 -4.53 3.11
N ASN A 60 -2.36 -5.51 2.57
CA ASN A 60 -1.86 -6.66 3.31
C ASN A 60 -0.37 -6.52 3.61
N THR A 61 0.01 -6.85 4.84
CA THR A 61 1.39 -7.01 5.32
C THR A 61 1.55 -8.41 5.95
N THR A 62 2.51 -8.61 6.86
CA THR A 62 2.68 -9.83 7.68
C THR A 62 1.43 -10.25 8.47
N SER A 63 0.40 -9.38 8.51
CA SER A 63 -0.95 -9.71 9.03
C SER A 63 -1.51 -11.02 8.48
N VAL A 64 -1.25 -11.37 7.22
CA VAL A 64 -1.77 -12.62 6.61
C VAL A 64 -1.17 -13.85 7.30
N THR A 65 0.14 -13.87 7.52
CA THR A 65 0.84 -14.96 8.20
C THR A 65 0.38 -15.09 9.65
N VAL A 66 0.27 -13.97 10.37
CA VAL A 66 -0.21 -13.96 11.76
C VAL A 66 -1.64 -14.47 11.87
N LYS A 67 -2.55 -14.04 10.99
CA LYS A 67 -3.92 -14.56 10.93
C LYS A 67 -3.96 -16.07 10.70
N SER A 68 -3.09 -16.58 9.80
CA SER A 68 -3.02 -18.02 9.54
C SER A 68 -2.51 -18.82 10.74
N ALA A 69 -1.55 -18.28 11.49
CA ALA A 69 -1.02 -18.92 12.70
C ALA A 69 -2.06 -18.93 13.83
N ILE A 70 -2.75 -17.81 14.07
CA ILE A 70 -3.82 -17.72 15.07
C ILE A 70 -4.96 -18.69 14.74
N ARG A 71 -5.33 -18.83 13.47
CA ARG A 71 -6.36 -19.78 13.05
C ARG A 71 -5.98 -21.21 13.40
N ARG A 72 -4.75 -21.63 13.08
CA ARG A 72 -4.24 -22.97 13.44
C ARG A 72 -4.23 -23.21 14.95
N LEU A 73 -3.84 -22.20 15.73
CA LEU A 73 -3.85 -22.31 17.20
C LEU A 73 -5.25 -22.44 17.79
N LYS A 74 -6.27 -21.83 17.16
CA LYS A 74 -7.68 -22.00 17.59
C LYS A 74 -8.20 -23.39 17.26
N GLU A 75 -7.95 -23.88 16.05
CA GLU A 75 -8.33 -25.23 15.62
C GLU A 75 -7.75 -26.32 16.54
N LEU A 76 -6.52 -26.14 17.05
CA LEU A 76 -5.90 -27.05 18.02
C LEU A 76 -6.51 -26.99 19.43
N LYS A 77 -7.15 -25.87 19.80
CA LYS A 77 -7.77 -25.69 21.13
C LYS A 77 -9.20 -26.23 21.18
N ASP A 78 -9.88 -26.28 20.03
CA ASP A 78 -11.26 -26.76 19.93
C ASP A 78 -11.35 -28.31 19.82
N GLN A 79 -10.20 -29.01 19.70
CA GLN A 79 -10.06 -30.45 19.92
C GLN A 79 -9.92 -30.79 21.41
#